data_AF-A0A2A2GWI7-F1
#
_entry.id   AF-A0A2A2GWI7-F1
#
_cell.length_a   1.000
_cell.length_b   1.000
_cell.length_c   1.000
_cell.angle_alpha   90.00
_cell.angle_beta   90.00
_cell.angle_gamma   90.00
#
_symmetry.space_group_name_H-M   'P 1'
#
loop_
_entity.id
_entity.type
_entity.pdbx_description
1 polymer ?
#
loop_
_entity_poly.entity_id
_entity_poly.type
_entity_poly.pdbx_seq_one_letter_code
_entity_poly.pdbx_strand_id
1 'polypeptide(L)' 'RLGLACLPCVMLDYTYEYVSVYHWCNGEPFCPEKIREHIVSKGKIFPYKTTRHLFSPELPVVDFSIQQLQNMPVTYS' A
#
# COMPACT_ATOMS: atom_id res chain seq x y z
N ARG A 1 5.62 -10.25 18.48
CA ARG A 1 6.09 -10.09 17.09
C ARG A 1 5.83 -11.39 16.34
N LEU A 2 5.43 -11.35 15.06
CA LEU A 2 4.96 -12.52 14.30
C LEU A 2 6.06 -13.34 13.58
N GLY A 3 7.33 -12.90 13.59
CA GLY A 3 8.45 -13.66 13.03
C GLY A 3 8.47 -13.79 11.51
N LEU A 4 7.78 -12.91 10.78
CA LEU A 4 7.66 -12.98 9.32
C LEU A 4 9.01 -12.68 8.64
N ALA A 5 9.40 -13.50 7.66
CA ALA A 5 10.58 -13.32 6.82
C ALA A 5 10.28 -12.49 5.57
N CYS A 6 9.03 -12.51 5.09
CA CYS A 6 8.57 -11.72 3.97
C CYS A 6 7.14 -11.20 4.19
N LEU A 7 6.73 -10.20 3.39
CA LEU A 7 5.37 -9.71 3.30
C LEU A 7 4.95 -9.68 1.83
N PRO A 8 3.85 -10.34 1.44
CA PRO A 8 3.30 -10.22 0.11
C PRO A 8 2.75 -8.79 -0.04
N CYS A 9 3.30 -8.07 -1.01
CA CYS A 9 2.94 -6.68 -1.27
C CYS A 9 2.61 -6.54 -2.76
N VAL A 10 1.62 -5.71 -3.07
CA VAL A 10 1.41 -5.21 -4.42
C VAL A 10 2.11 -3.87 -4.54
N MET A 11 2.79 -3.65 -5.68
CA MET A 11 3.41 -2.37 -5.95
C MET A 11 2.32 -1.33 -6.18
N LEU A 12 2.32 -0.28 -5.36
CA LEU A 12 1.44 0.86 -5.53
C LEU A 12 2.12 1.91 -6.38
N ASP A 13 1.59 2.14 -7.58
CA ASP A 13 2.05 3.21 -8.46
C ASP A 13 0.86 4.07 -8.89
N TYR A 14 0.92 5.34 -8.50
CA TYR A 14 -0.12 6.34 -8.76
C TYR A 14 -0.12 6.87 -10.19
N THR A 15 0.84 6.48 -11.02
CA THR A 15 0.84 6.81 -12.45
C THR A 15 -0.08 5.90 -13.27
N TYR A 16 -0.48 4.75 -12.71
CA TYR A 16 -1.45 3.86 -13.34
C TYR A 16 -2.89 4.33 -13.13
N GLU A 17 -3.70 4.23 -14.19
CA GLU A 17 -5.13 4.59 -14.18
C GLU A 17 -5.99 3.72 -13.26
N TYR A 18 -5.49 2.54 -12.88
CA TYR A 18 -6.19 1.58 -12.05
C TYR A 18 -6.17 1.93 -10.54
N VAL A 19 -5.50 3.02 -10.15
CA VAL A 19 -5.41 3.47 -8.77
C VAL A 19 -5.97 4.88 -8.65
N SER A 20 -7.06 5.02 -7.90
CA SER A 20 -7.61 6.32 -7.52
C SER A 20 -7.45 6.55 -6.02
N VAL A 21 -7.27 7.80 -5.62
CA VAL A 21 -7.12 8.17 -4.20
C VAL A 21 -8.13 9.23 -3.83
N TYR A 22 -8.78 9.02 -2.70
CA TYR A 22 -9.77 9.93 -2.14
C TYR A 22 -9.43 10.26 -0.70
N HIS A 23 -9.91 11.39 -0.21
CA HIS A 23 -9.86 11.74 1.19
C HIS A 23 -10.87 10.88 1.94
N TRP A 24 -10.42 10.21 3.01
CA TRP A 24 -11.20 9.17 3.67
C TRP A 24 -12.55 9.67 4.22
N CYS A 25 -12.55 10.86 4.83
CA CYS A 25 -13.72 11.35 5.57
C CYS A 25 -14.83 11.92 4.68
N ASN A 26 -14.48 12.58 3.58
CA ASN A 26 -15.44 13.30 2.73
C ASN A 26 -15.53 12.75 1.31
N GLY A 27 -14.66 11.81 0.91
CA GLY A 27 -14.72 11.17 -0.39
C GLY A 27 -14.19 12.01 -1.56
N GLU A 28 -13.71 13.23 -1.31
CA GLU A 28 -13.16 14.10 -2.36
C GLU A 28 -11.86 13.52 -2.94
N PRO A 29 -11.54 13.75 -4.23
CA PRO A 29 -10.28 13.33 -4.81
C PRO A 29 -9.07 13.84 -4.02
N PHE A 30 -8.09 12.96 -3.80
CA PHE A 30 -6.86 13.28 -3.09
C PHE A 30 -5.66 13.20 -4.02
N CYS A 31 -4.87 14.27 -4.08
CA CYS A 31 -3.71 14.35 -4.96
C CYS A 31 -2.58 13.40 -4.51
N PRO A 32 -2.17 12.42 -5.34
CA PRO A 32 -1.09 11.49 -4.99
C PRO A 32 0.27 12.15 -4.80
N GLU A 33 0.56 13.26 -5.50
CA GLU A 33 1.83 13.99 -5.31
C GLU A 33 1.97 14.54 -3.88
N LYS A 34 0.87 14.93 -3.24
CA LYS A 34 0.90 15.32 -1.82
C LYS A 34 1.30 14.14 -0.93
N ILE A 35 0.94 12.92 -1.31
CA ILE A 35 1.35 11.71 -0.59
C ILE A 35 2.86 11.50 -0.74
N ARG A 36 3.36 11.56 -1.97
CA ARG A 36 4.79 11.41 -2.27
C ARG A 36 5.61 12.48 -1.53
N GLU A 37 5.21 13.75 -1.62
CA GLU A 37 5.90 14.85 -0.95
C GLU A 37 5.89 14.69 0.58
N HIS A 38 4.74 14.34 1.17
CA HIS A 38 4.60 14.24 2.63
C HIS A 38 5.36 13.04 3.21
N ILE A 39 5.30 11.89 2.55
CA ILE A 39 5.88 10.63 3.05
C ILE A 39 7.34 10.50 2.61
N VAL A 40 7.60 10.54 1.29
CA VAL A 40 8.93 10.26 0.75
C VAL A 40 9.86 11.44 0.93
N SER A 41 9.41 12.65 0.58
CA SER A 41 10.28 13.83 0.62
C SER A 41 10.43 14.41 2.04
N LYS A 42 9.36 14.43 2.83
CA LYS A 42 9.35 15.02 4.18
C LYS A 42 9.51 14.01 5.31
N GLY A 43 9.44 12.70 5.04
CA GLY A 43 9.53 11.67 6.08
C GLY A 43 8.41 11.72 7.11
N LYS A 44 7.24 12.27 6.76
CA LYS A 44 6.09 12.44 7.66
C LYS A 44 4.98 11.46 7.34
N ILE A 45 4.19 11.13 8.35
CA ILE A 45 3.02 10.26 8.21
C ILE A 45 1.79 11.13 8.41
N PHE A 46 0.79 10.95 7.53
CA PHE A 46 -0.51 11.58 7.72
C PHE A 46 -1.21 11.04 8.97
N PRO A 47 -2.17 11.80 9.54
CA PRO A 47 -3.10 11.26 10.52
C PRO A 47 -3.79 9.99 10.01
N TYR A 48 -4.17 9.12 10.94
CA TYR A 48 -4.91 7.91 10.61
C TYR A 48 -6.14 8.23 9.78
N LYS A 49 -6.40 7.38 8.78
CA LYS A 49 -7.56 7.49 7.90
C LYS A 49 -7.63 8.86 7.19
N THR A 50 -6.51 9.31 6.62
CA THR A 50 -6.50 10.50 5.75
C THR A 50 -6.84 10.14 4.30
N THR A 51 -6.30 9.03 3.80
CA THR A 51 -6.44 8.60 2.39
C THR A 51 -7.17 7.27 2.27
N ARG A 52 -7.97 7.13 1.21
CA ARG A 52 -8.66 5.91 0.78
C ARG A 52 -8.25 5.60 -0.65
N HIS A 53 -7.54 4.48 -0.84
CA HIS A 53 -7.14 3.98 -2.15
C HIS A 53 -8.21 3.06 -2.72
N LEU A 54 -8.54 3.26 -3.99
CA LEU A 54 -9.43 2.41 -4.76
C LEU A 54 -8.63 1.80 -5.91
N PHE A 55 -8.64 0.47 -5.98
CA PHE A 55 -8.07 -0.29 -7.09
C PHE A 55 -9.20 -0.75 -8.01
N SER A 56 -9.04 -0.53 -9.32
CA SER A 56 -9.98 -1.00 -10.34
C SER A 56 -9.18 -1.49 -11.55
N PRO A 57 -9.08 -2.81 -11.81
CA PRO A 57 -9.80 -3.89 -11.13
C PRO A 57 -9.36 -4.11 -9.68
N GLU A 58 -10.19 -4.82 -8.91
CA GLU A 58 -9.86 -5.21 -7.53
C GLU A 58 -8.57 -6.04 -7.47
N LEU A 59 -7.85 -5.92 -6.37
CA LEU A 59 -6.64 -6.72 -6.13
C LEU A 59 -7.01 -8.21 -6.00
N PRO A 60 -6.15 -9.13 -6.47
CA PRO A 60 -6.43 -10.55 -6.38
C PRO A 60 -6.50 -11.01 -4.92
N VAL A 61 -7.38 -11.98 -4.66
CA VAL A 61 -7.38 -12.71 -3.39
C VAL A 61 -6.10 -13.54 -3.31
N VAL A 62 -5.40 -13.44 -2.19
CA VAL A 62 -4.19 -14.23 -1.91
C VAL A 62 -4.40 -15.07 -0.65
N ASP A 63 -3.84 -16.27 -0.65
CA ASP A 63 -3.89 -17.20 0.47
C ASP A 63 -2.48 -17.67 0.81
N PHE A 64 -1.88 -17.03 1.82
CA PHE A 64 -0.58 -17.39 2.36
C PHE A 64 -0.74 -17.73 3.83
N SER A 65 -0.35 -18.94 4.21
CA SER A 65 -0.23 -19.30 5.62
C SER A 65 0.87 -18.48 6.30
N ILE A 66 0.70 -18.21 7.59
CA ILE A 66 1.74 -17.54 8.39
C ILE A 66 3.07 -18.30 8.34
N GLN A 67 3.02 -19.64 8.30
CA GLN A 67 4.21 -20.47 8.19
C GLN A 67 4.96 -20.26 6.87
N GLN A 68 4.25 -20.09 5.75
CA GLN A 68 4.89 -19.75 4.47
C GLN A 68 5.59 -18.39 4.56
N LEU A 69 4.96 -17.39 5.21
CA LEU A 69 5.55 -16.06 5.38
C LEU A 69 6.75 -16.03 6.34
N GLN A 70 6.86 -16.99 7.25
CA GLN A 70 7.99 -17.15 8.17
C GLN A 70 9.18 -17.89 7.53
N ASN A 71 8.90 -18.82 6.60
CA ASN A 71 9.90 -19.74 6.07
C ASN A 71 10.28 -19.46 4.60
N MET A 72 9.76 -18.39 3.98
CA MET A 72 10.06 -18.08 2.59
C MET A 72 11.55 -17.71 2.45
N PRO A 73 12.31 -18.37 1.55
CA PRO A 73 13.70 -18.02 1.33
C PRO A 73 13.78 -16.60 0.76
N VAL A 74 14.41 -15.68 1.48
CA VAL A 74 14.66 -14.33 1.00
C VAL A 74 15.66 -14.43 -0.16
N THR A 75 15.16 -14.36 -1.38
CA THR A 75 16.00 -14.31 -2.58
C THR A 75 16.28 -12.84 -2.87
N TYR A 76 17.52 -12.41 -2.68
CA TYR A 76 17.97 -11.10 -3.15
C TYR A 76 18.29 -11.23 -4.65
N SER A 77 17.59 -10.46 -5.48
CA SER A 77 17.95 -10.21 -6.89
C SER A 77 18.80 -8.96 -7.00
#